data_AF-A0A529C454-F1
#
_entry.id   AF-A0A529C454-F1
#
_cell.length_a   1.000
_cell.length_b   1.000
_cell.length_c   1.000
_cell.angle_alpha   90.00
_cell.angle_beta   90.00
_cell.angle_gamma   90.00
#
_symmetry.space_group_name_H-M   'P 1'
#
loop_
_entity.id
_entity.type
_entity.pdbx_description
1 polymer ?
#
loop_
_entity_poly.entity_id
_entity_poly.type
_entity_poly.pdbx_seq_one_letter_code
_entity_poly.pdbx_strand_id
1 'polypeptide(L)' 'MLRVLVTRPEPGASRTARRLADAGFQPILLPLTETVALAVDAGAVADAAAAITSFGAWRTA' A
#
# COMPACT_ATOMS: atom_id res chain seq x y z
N MET A 1 0.82 10.08 -25.46
CA MET A 1 0.29 9.46 -24.23
C MET A 1 1.46 9.20 -23.29
N LEU A 2 1.40 9.67 -22.04
CA LEU A 2 2.51 9.56 -21.09
C LEU A 2 2.44 8.21 -20.35
N ARG A 3 3.58 7.51 -20.25
CA ARG A 3 3.70 6.20 -19.58
C ARG A 3 4.19 6.39 -18.16
N VAL A 4 3.57 5.71 -17.20
CA VAL A 4 3.89 5.83 -15.77
C VAL A 4 4.17 4.45 -15.17
N LEU A 5 5.35 4.24 -14.60
CA LEU A 5 5.70 3.02 -13.88
C LEU A 5 5.20 3.09 -12.44
N VAL A 6 4.44 2.09 -12.00
CA VAL A 6 3.90 1.98 -10.65
C VAL A 6 4.60 0.82 -9.93
N THR A 7 5.40 1.15 -8.91
CA THR A 7 6.29 0.19 -8.21
C THR A 7 5.86 -0.19 -6.79
N ARG A 8 4.81 0.46 -6.27
CA ARG A 8 4.29 0.25 -4.93
C ARG A 8 3.68 -1.16 -4.74
N PRO A 9 3.48 -1.64 -3.49
CA PRO A 9 2.89 -2.96 -3.24
C PRO A 9 1.39 -3.01 -3.56
N GLU A 10 0.89 -4.24 -3.78
CA GLU A 10 -0.54 -4.51 -3.91
C GLU A 10 -1.27 -4.49 -2.55
N PRO A 11 -2.59 -4.17 -2.52
CA PRO A 11 -3.46 -3.80 -3.65
C PRO A 11 -3.37 -2.31 -4.06
N GLY A 12 -2.41 -1.56 -3.48
CA GLY A 12 -2.25 -0.13 -3.72
C GLY A 12 -1.83 0.20 -5.15
N ALA A 13 -1.00 -0.66 -5.76
CA ALA A 13 -0.52 -0.49 -7.13
C ALA A 13 -1.69 -0.50 -8.12
N SER A 14 -2.56 -1.51 -8.05
CA SER A 14 -3.74 -1.62 -8.90
C SER A 14 -4.68 -0.42 -8.77
N ARG A 15 -4.91 0.08 -7.54
CA ARG A 15 -5.73 1.29 -7.32
C ARG A 15 -5.11 2.55 -7.94
N THR A 16 -3.80 2.72 -7.81
CA THR A 16 -3.09 3.84 -8.44
C THR A 16 -3.11 3.73 -9.97
N ALA A 17 -2.89 2.54 -10.54
CA ALA A 17 -2.95 2.31 -11.97
C ALA A 17 -4.32 2.66 -12.56
N ARG A 18 -5.42 2.28 -11.88
CA ARG A 18 -6.77 2.64 -12.32
C ARG A 18 -6.98 4.15 -12.38
N ARG A 19 -6.61 4.87 -11.32
CA ARG A 19 -6.70 6.35 -11.30
C ARG A 19 -5.84 7.02 -12.38
N LEU A 20 -4.68 6.45 -12.70
CA LEU A 20 -3.82 6.94 -13.79
C LEU A 20 -4.48 6.72 -15.15
N ALA A 21 -5.08 5.55 -15.38
CA ALA A 21 -5.82 5.26 -16.61
C ALA A 21 -7.03 6.19 -16.76
N ASP A 22 -7.80 6.39 -15.69
CA ASP A 22 -8.97 7.30 -15.66
C ASP A 22 -8.56 8.77 -15.97
N ALA A 23 -7.32 9.14 -15.66
CA ALA A 23 -6.74 10.46 -15.97
C ALA A 23 -6.05 10.55 -17.34
N GLY A 24 -6.10 9.49 -18.17
CA GLY A 24 -5.52 9.48 -19.52
C GLY A 24 -4.04 9.11 -19.61
N PHE A 25 -3.44 8.61 -18.53
CA PHE A 25 -2.08 8.04 -18.55
C PHE A 25 -2.09 6.57 -18.94
N GLN A 26 -0.94 6.07 -19.40
CA GLN A 26 -0.72 4.64 -19.60
C GLN A 26 0.08 4.05 -18.42
N PRO A 27 -0.58 3.45 -17.41
CA PRO A 27 0.12 2.83 -16.29
C PRO A 27 0.82 1.53 -16.71
N ILE A 28 1.99 1.28 -16.13
CA ILE A 28 2.71 0.01 -16.20
C ILE A 28 2.91 -0.46 -14.76
N LEU A 29 2.32 -1.61 -14.43
CA LEU A 29 2.46 -2.21 -13.10
C LEU A 29 3.74 -3.03 -13.04
N LEU A 30 4.58 -2.72 -12.06
CA LEU A 30 5.74 -3.53 -11.68
C LEU A 30 5.94 -3.43 -10.17
N PRO A 31 5.09 -4.05 -9.34
CA PRO A 31 5.27 -4.03 -7.88
C PRO A 31 6.64 -4.59 -7.52
N LEU A 32 7.48 -3.78 -6.87
CA LEU A 32 8.86 -4.17 -6.48
C LEU A 32 8.96 -4.51 -4.99
N THR A 33 7.87 -4.35 -4.25
CA THR A 33 7.81 -4.58 -2.80
C THR A 33 6.48 -5.24 -2.45
N GLU A 34 6.44 -5.89 -1.30
CA GLU A 34 5.23 -6.46 -0.70
C GLU A 34 5.10 -6.05 0.77
N THR A 35 3.88 -6.08 1.29
CA THR A 35 3.62 -5.87 2.72
C THR A 35 3.36 -7.23 3.38
N VAL A 36 4.32 -7.68 4.18
CA VAL A 36 4.24 -8.94 4.93
C VAL A 36 3.77 -8.64 6.36
N ALA A 37 2.80 -9.42 6.84
CA ALA A 37 2.38 -9.34 8.23
C ALA A 37 3.48 -9.87 9.15
N LEU A 38 3.76 -9.15 10.23
CA LEU A 38 4.70 -9.57 11.26
C LEU A 38 3.92 -10.01 12.49
N ALA A 39 4.44 -11.01 13.20
CA ALA A 39 3.87 -11.40 14.49
C ALA A 39 4.07 -10.26 15.49
N VAL A 40 2.98 -9.82 16.12
CA VAL A 40 2.98 -8.78 17.15
C VAL A 40 2.43 -9.38 18.43
N ASP A 41 3.11 -9.12 19.54
CA ASP A 41 2.57 -9.44 20.87
C ASP A 41 1.54 -8.37 21.25
N ALA A 42 0.25 -8.73 21.19
CA ALA A 42 -0.85 -7.85 21.56
C ALA A 42 -0.81 -7.44 23.04
N GLY A 43 -0.16 -8.23 23.91
CA GLY A 43 0.01 -7.91 25.32
C GLY A 43 1.09 -6.88 25.61
N ALA A 44 1.94 -6.56 24.63
CA ALA A 44 3.04 -5.61 24.79
C ALA A 44 2.58 -4.14 24.82
N VAL A 45 1.33 -3.86 24.44
CA VAL A 45 0.78 -2.49 24.36
C VAL A 45 -0.46 -2.39 25.25
N ALA A 46 -0.28 -1.92 26.48
CA ALA A 46 -1.39 -1.65 27.41
C ALA A 46 -1.88 -0.20 27.28
N ASP A 47 -3.21 -0.02 27.13
CA ASP A 47 -3.95 1.25 27.23
C ASP A 47 -3.26 2.47 26.60
N ALA A 48 -2.93 2.38 25.31
CA ALA A 48 -2.28 3.44 24.56
C ALA A 48 -3.08 3.88 23.33
N ALA A 49 -3.03 5.17 23.01
CA ALA A 49 -3.46 5.67 21.72
C ALA A 49 -2.39 5.36 20.67
N ALA A 50 -2.78 4.78 19.53
CA ALA A 50 -1.88 4.46 18.43
C ALA A 50 -2.16 5.32 17.19
N ALA A 51 -1.10 5.71 16.47
CA ALA A 51 -1.19 6.38 15.19
C ALA A 51 -0.90 5.40 14.04
N ILE A 52 -1.79 5.32 13.06
CA ILE A 52 -1.58 4.55 11.83
C ILE A 52 -0.92 5.47 10.80
N THR A 53 0.35 5.23 10.48
CA THR A 53 1.15 6.09 9.58
C THR A 53 1.18 5.58 8.14
N SER A 54 0.73 4.35 7.89
CA SER A 54 0.71 3.76 6.56
C SER A 54 -0.48 2.81 6.37
N PHE A 55 -0.90 2.62 5.11
CA PHE A 55 -1.96 1.66 4.79
C PHE A 55 -1.57 0.22 5.13
N GLY A 56 -0.28 -0.13 5.04
CA GLY A 56 0.21 -1.46 5.37
C GLY A 56 -0.07 -1.80 6.84
N ALA A 57 0.22 -0.87 7.74
CA ALA A 57 -0.04 -1.02 9.17
C ALA A 57 -1.53 -1.24 9.48
N TRP A 58 -2.45 -0.54 8.80
CA TRP A 58 -3.89 -0.74 8.98
C TRP A 58 -4.35 -2.14 8.53
N ARG A 59 -3.82 -2.64 7.40
CA ARG A 59 -4.29 -3.90 6.80
C ARG A 59 -3.92 -5.13 7.64
N THR A 60 -2.85 -5.02 8.42
CA THR A 60 -2.28 -6.11 9.23
C THR A 60 -2.45 -5.90 10.73
N ALA A 61 -3.08 -4.79 11.15
CA ALA A 61 -3.45 -4.54 12.54
C ALA A 61 -4.64 -5.40 12.97
#